data_AF-A0A2S8Z347-F1
#
_entry.id   AF-A0A2S8Z347-F1
#
_cell.length_a   1.000
_cell.length_b   1.000
_cell.length_c   1.000
_cell.angle_alpha   90.00
_cell.angle_beta   90.00
_cell.angle_gamma   90.00
#
_symmetry.space_group_name_H-M   'P 1'
#
loop_
_entity.id
_entity.type
_entity.pdbx_description
1 polymer ?
#
loop_
_entity_poly.entity_id
_entity_poly.type
_entity_poly.pdbx_seq_one_letter_code
_entity_poly.pdbx_strand_id
1 'polypeptide(L)' 'MNARAAADGSATIYFGPNAPVGLEINWIPTAGKRPLPAMRFYGGTEALNNKTFKLPDIELAE' A
#
# COMPACT_ATOMS: atom_id res chain seq x y z
N MET A 1 -9.88 -4.63 -0.61
CA MET A 1 -9.88 -4.02 0.74
C MET A 1 -10.25 -2.56 0.60
N ASN A 2 -10.95 -1.99 1.58
CA ASN A 2 -11.06 -0.54 1.71
C ASN A 2 -10.07 -0.12 2.79
N ALA A 3 -8.95 0.47 2.38
CA ALA A 3 -7.93 0.91 3.33
C ALA A 3 -8.44 2.08 4.17
N ARG A 4 -8.04 2.11 5.45
CA ARG A 4 -8.27 3.22 6.35
C ARG A 4 -7.09 4.20 6.25
N ALA A 5 -7.40 5.46 6.00
CA ALA A 5 -6.42 6.53 6.00
C ALA A 5 -6.08 6.99 7.44
N ALA A 6 -4.86 7.49 7.61
CA ALA A 6 -4.42 8.25 8.78
C ALA A 6 -4.97 9.69 8.72
N ALA A 7 -4.71 10.46 9.78
CA ALA A 7 -5.22 11.83 9.91
C ALA A 7 -4.68 12.80 8.83
N ASP A 8 -3.50 12.53 8.29
CA ASP A 8 -2.87 13.30 7.20
C ASP A 8 -3.38 12.91 5.80
N GLY A 9 -4.31 11.94 5.71
CA GLY A 9 -4.87 11.44 4.47
C GLY A 9 -4.03 10.35 3.78
N SER A 10 -2.88 9.97 4.33
CA SER A 10 -2.10 8.83 3.85
C SER A 10 -2.72 7.50 4.29
N ALA A 11 -2.35 6.39 3.65
CA ALA A 11 -2.73 5.05 4.10
C ALA A 11 -1.52 4.11 4.05
N THR A 12 -1.20 3.49 5.18
CA THR A 12 -0.18 2.44 5.27
C THR A 12 -0.80 1.09 4.94
N ILE A 13 -0.18 0.33 4.04
CA ILE A 13 -0.62 -1.01 3.65
C ILE A 13 0.45 -2.03 4.05
N TYR A 14 0.03 -3.06 4.77
CA TYR A 14 0.87 -4.16 5.22
C TYR A 14 0.70 -5.38 4.30
N PHE A 15 1.78 -6.11 4.08
CA PHE A 15 1.79 -7.33 3.28
C PHE A 15 2.45 -8.44 4.09
N GLY A 16 1.81 -9.59 4.20
CA GLY A 16 2.40 -10.73 4.92
C GLY A 16 1.47 -11.93 4.98
N PRO A 17 1.96 -13.10 5.42
CA PRO A 17 1.13 -14.30 5.54
C PRO A 17 0.05 -14.17 6.62
N ASN A 18 0.30 -13.34 7.64
CA ASN A 18 -0.62 -13.07 8.74
C ASN A 18 -0.83 -11.57 8.89
N ALA A 19 -2.02 -11.18 9.35
CA ALA A 19 -2.34 -9.80 9.65
C ALA A 19 -1.57 -9.32 10.90
N PRO A 20 -0.96 -8.13 10.88
CA PRO A 20 -0.46 -7.51 12.10
C PRO A 20 -1.62 -7.15 13.03
N VAL A 21 -1.40 -7.26 14.34
CA VAL A 21 -2.43 -7.02 15.37
C VAL A 21 -2.93 -5.57 15.30
N GLY A 22 -4.24 -5.39 15.18
CA GLY A 22 -4.88 -4.07 15.13
C GLY A 22 -4.78 -3.35 13.78
N LEU A 23 -4.18 -3.98 12.76
CA LEU A 23 -3.97 -3.43 11.42
C LEU A 23 -4.61 -4.30 10.34
N GLU A 24 -5.56 -5.17 10.72
CA GLU A 24 -6.19 -6.16 9.86
C GLU A 24 -6.92 -5.53 8.66
N ILE A 25 -7.44 -4.30 8.85
CA ILE A 25 -8.12 -3.55 7.79
C ILE A 25 -7.18 -3.06 6.68
N ASN A 26 -5.90 -2.87 7.02
CA ASN A 26 -4.87 -2.31 6.15
C ASN A 26 -3.86 -3.38 5.70
N TRP A 27 -4.26 -4.65 5.69
CA TRP A 27 -3.38 -5.78 5.38
C TRP A 27 -3.83 -6.57 4.14
N ILE A 28 -2.83 -7.04 3.38
CA ILE A 28 -3.00 -7.92 2.22
C ILE A 28 -2.26 -9.24 2.50
N PRO A 29 -2.95 -10.41 2.46
CA PRO A 29 -2.32 -11.70 2.66
C PRO A 29 -1.35 -12.05 1.52
N THR A 30 -0.21 -12.64 1.88
CA THR A 30 0.76 -13.19 0.92
C THR A 30 0.91 -14.71 1.06
N ALA A 31 1.08 -15.42 -0.05
CA ALA A 31 1.18 -16.89 -0.09
C ALA A 31 2.62 -17.42 0.04
N GLY A 32 3.46 -16.80 0.88
CA GLY A 32 4.84 -17.26 1.14
C GLY A 32 5.82 -17.12 -0.04
N LYS A 33 5.42 -16.40 -1.10
CA LYS A 33 6.29 -16.04 -2.24
C LYS A 33 6.59 -14.56 -2.20
N ARG A 34 7.66 -14.14 -2.89
CA ARG A 34 7.97 -12.72 -3.06
C ARG A 34 6.73 -11.98 -3.63
N PRO A 35 6.23 -10.94 -2.95
CA PRO A 35 5.09 -10.19 -3.46
C PRO A 35 5.48 -9.38 -4.70
N LEU A 36 4.51 -9.17 -5.59
CA LEU A 36 4.60 -8.26 -6.73
C LEU A 36 3.53 -7.16 -6.57
N PRO A 37 3.83 -6.10 -5.81
CA PRO A 37 2.90 -4.98 -5.65
C PRO A 37 2.74 -4.24 -6.98
N ALA A 38 1.49 -3.98 -7.35
CA ALA A 38 1.13 -3.20 -8.51
C ALA A 38 0.13 -2.12 -8.10
N MET A 39 0.50 -0.86 -8.32
CA MET A 39 -0.39 0.27 -8.08
C MET A 39 -1.20 0.56 -9.33
N ARG A 40 -2.51 0.79 -9.16
CA ARG A 40 -3.41 1.18 -10.25
C ARG A 40 -4.00 2.55 -9.95
N PHE A 41 -3.92 3.44 -10.94
CA PHE A 41 -4.52 4.76 -10.88
C PHE A 41 -5.68 4.82 -11.86
N TYR A 42 -6.86 5.19 -11.37
CA TYR A 42 -8.03 5.45 -12.20
C TYR A 42 -8.22 6.97 -12.25
N GLY A 43 -8.02 7.57 -13.44
CA GLY A 43 -8.03 9.03 -13.58
C GLY A 43 -6.74 9.69 -13.09
N GLY A 44 -5.58 9.25 -13.59
CA GLY A 44 -4.28 9.82 -13.23
C GLY A 44 -4.19 11.32 -13.51
N THR A 45 -3.59 12.07 -12.58
CA THR A 45 -3.38 13.52 -12.69
C THR A 45 -2.07 13.85 -13.41
N GLU A 46 -1.81 15.14 -13.67
CA GLU A 46 -0.54 15.60 -14.23
C GLU A 46 0.68 15.14 -13.42
N ALA A 47 0.56 15.03 -12.09
CA ALA A 47 1.66 14.56 -11.25
C ALA A 47 2.09 13.12 -11.58
N LEU A 48 1.12 12.25 -11.90
CA LEU A 48 1.42 10.89 -12.35
C LEU A 48 2.01 10.91 -13.77
N ASN A 49 1.39 11.65 -14.69
CA ASN A 49 1.79 11.69 -16.11
C ASN A 49 3.20 12.29 -16.30
N ASN A 50 3.53 13.32 -15.51
CA ASN A 50 4.84 13.98 -15.51
C ASN A 50 5.86 13.28 -14.59
N LYS A 51 5.49 12.14 -13.97
CA LYS A 51 6.35 11.33 -13.09
C LYS A 51 6.91 12.06 -11.86
N THR A 52 6.21 13.10 -11.42
CA THR A 52 6.56 13.86 -10.21
C THR A 52 5.97 13.20 -8.96
N PHE A 53 4.87 12.47 -9.09
CA PHE A 53 4.41 11.56 -8.04
C PHE A 53 5.44 10.44 -7.82
N LYS A 54 5.79 10.19 -6.57
CA LYS A 54 6.66 9.08 -6.15
C LYS A 54 5.90 8.22 -5.15
N LEU A 55 5.78 6.94 -5.48
CA LEU A 55 5.34 5.95 -4.51
C LEU A 55 6.51 5.66 -3.57
N PRO A 56 6.30 5.63 -2.24
CA PRO A 56 7.32 5.18 -1.31
C PRO A 56 7.79 3.75 -1.63
N ASP A 57 9.04 3.45 -1.30
CA ASP A 57 9.55 2.10 -1.36
C ASP A 57 8.87 1.21 -0.33
N ILE A 58 8.93 -0.10 -0.55
CA ILE A 58 8.41 -1.08 0.40
C ILE A 58 9.48 -1.39 1.42
N GLU A 59 9.09 -1.30 2.68
CA GLU A 59 9.96 -1.53 3.82
C GLU A 59 9.51 -2.77 4.59
N LEU A 60 10.45 -3.39 5.31
CA LEU A 60 10.12 -4.44 6.25
C LEU A 60 9.39 -3.80 7.44
N ALA A 61 8.19 -4.29 7.76
CA ALA A 61 7.48 -3.84 8.95
C ALA A 61 8.25 -4.24 10.22
N GLU A 62 8.30 -3.32 11.19
CA GLU A 62 8.90 -3.54 12.52
C GLU A 62 8.10 -4.52 13.39
#